data_AF-A0A2M8D7J7-F1
#
_entry.id   AF-A0A2M8D7J7-F1
#
_cell.length_a   1.000
_cell.length_b   1.000
_cell.length_c   1.000
_cell.angle_alpha   90.00
_cell.angle_beta   90.00
_cell.angle_gamma   90.00
#
_symmetry.space_group_name_H-M   'P 1'
#
loop_
_entity.id
_entity.type
_entity.pdbx_description
1 polymer ?
#
loop_
_entity_poly.entity_id
_entity_poly.type
_entity_poly.pdbx_seq_one_letter_code
_entity_poly.pdbx_strand_id
1 'polypeptide(L)'
;MSNKFKKSRTAKAISGFVGLTTALLMMGGAAVGTASAQSVDDLTAQINSLLATISALQAQLATMQGGGTPATTGYTFTRNLTVGDTGEDVRQLQMVLNS
;
A
#
# COMPACT_ATOMS: atom_id res chain seq x y z
N MET A 1 -22.47 -33.02 43.80
CA MET A 1 -21.10 -32.92 43.26
C MET A 1 -20.39 -31.76 43.96
N SER A 2 -19.58 -32.03 44.99
CA SER A 2 -18.99 -30.96 45.82
C SER A 2 -17.75 -30.38 45.14
N ASN A 3 -17.81 -29.08 44.81
CA ASN A 3 -16.76 -28.36 44.09
C ASN A 3 -15.52 -28.15 45.00
N LYS A 4 -14.62 -29.13 45.04
CA LYS A 4 -13.44 -29.16 45.93
C LYS A 4 -12.40 -28.05 45.66
N PHE A 5 -12.56 -27.28 44.58
CA PHE A 5 -11.68 -26.16 44.23
C PHE A 5 -11.75 -24.96 45.20
N LYS A 6 -12.87 -24.73 45.90
CA LYS A 6 -13.05 -23.55 46.78
C LYS A 6 -12.26 -23.59 48.10
N LYS A 7 -11.74 -24.74 48.53
CA LYS A 7 -11.12 -24.91 49.86
C LYS A 7 -9.60 -25.15 49.83
N SER A 8 -8.98 -25.16 48.66
CA SER A 8 -7.54 -25.39 48.53
C SER A 8 -6.74 -24.11 48.79
N ARG A 9 -5.78 -24.17 49.73
CA ARG A 9 -4.86 -23.05 50.03
C ARG A 9 -4.02 -22.68 48.79
N THR A 10 -3.74 -23.64 47.91
CA THR A 10 -3.06 -23.44 46.63
C THR A 10 -3.90 -22.60 45.67
N ALA A 11 -5.23 -22.77 45.64
CA ALA A 11 -6.12 -21.96 44.80
C ALA A 11 -6.18 -20.49 45.26
N LYS A 12 -6.06 -20.23 46.57
CA LYS A 12 -5.95 -18.87 47.11
C LYS A 12 -4.61 -18.20 46.77
N ALA A 13 -3.51 -18.94 46.78
CA ALA A 13 -2.20 -18.42 46.38
C ALA A 13 -2.16 -18.09 44.87
N ILE A 14 -2.70 -18.97 44.02
CA ILE A 14 -2.78 -18.75 42.57
C ILE A 14 -3.68 -17.55 42.24
N SER A 15 -4.85 -17.44 42.88
CA SER A 15 -5.74 -16.28 42.67
C SER A 15 -5.17 -14.97 43.22
N GLY A 16 -4.44 -15.00 44.33
CA GLY A 16 -3.71 -13.85 44.85
C GLY A 16 -2.61 -13.38 43.89
N PHE A 17 -1.85 -14.30 43.31
CA PHE A 17 -0.81 -13.99 42.33
C PHE A 17 -1.41 -13.44 41.03
N VAL A 18 -2.44 -14.08 40.48
CA VAL A 18 -3.12 -13.61 39.25
C VAL A 18 -3.79 -12.25 39.44
N GLY A 19 -4.39 -12.01 40.62
CA GLY A 19 -4.94 -10.70 40.96
C GLY A 19 -3.87 -9.62 41.09
N LEU A 20 -2.73 -9.95 41.72
CA LEU A 20 -1.62 -9.02 41.88
C LEU A 20 -0.91 -8.72 40.55
N THR A 21 -0.71 -9.72 39.68
CA THR A 21 -0.13 -9.51 38.34
C THR A 21 -1.05 -8.70 37.45
N THR A 22 -2.37 -8.92 37.51
CA THR A 22 -3.35 -8.11 36.77
C THR A 22 -3.38 -6.67 37.28
N ALA A 23 -3.33 -6.46 38.60
CA ALA A 23 -3.23 -5.12 39.19
C ALA A 23 -1.90 -4.42 38.83
N LEU A 24 -0.78 -5.15 38.81
CA LEU A 24 0.51 -4.64 38.36
C LEU A 24 0.55 -4.35 36.86
N LEU A 25 -0.15 -5.11 36.01
CA LEU A 25 -0.30 -4.78 34.59
C LEU A 25 -1.18 -3.53 34.39
N MET A 26 -2.19 -3.31 35.25
CA MET A 26 -3.06 -2.12 35.19
C MET A 26 -2.41 -0.87 35.81
N MET A 27 -1.56 -1.03 36.84
CA MET A 27 -0.74 0.06 37.42
C MET A 27 0.56 0.30 36.63
N GLY A 28 1.10 -0.73 35.97
CA GLY A 28 2.16 -0.66 34.97
C GLY A 28 1.65 -0.26 33.57
N GLY A 29 0.33 -0.16 33.41
CA GLY A 29 -0.34 0.39 32.23
C GLY A 29 -0.16 1.90 32.06
N ALA A 30 0.51 2.58 33.00
CA ALA A 30 1.08 3.91 32.72
C ALA A 30 2.30 3.84 31.77
N ALA A 31 2.78 2.63 31.46
CA ALA A 31 3.63 2.34 30.31
C ALA A 31 2.84 1.59 29.20
N VAL A 32 1.52 1.80 29.11
CA VAL A 32 0.84 1.78 27.80
C VAL A 32 1.61 2.84 27.03
N GLY A 33 2.54 2.35 26.20
CA GLY A 33 3.43 3.17 25.40
C GLY A 33 2.62 4.31 24.86
N THR A 34 3.16 5.53 25.00
CA THR A 34 2.67 6.74 24.35
C THR A 34 1.95 6.30 23.08
N ALA A 35 0.62 6.26 23.14
CA ALA A 35 -0.17 6.03 21.94
C ALA A 35 0.36 7.11 21.03
N SER A 36 1.11 6.71 20.01
CA SER A 36 1.81 7.61 19.11
C SER A 36 0.69 8.33 18.39
N ALA A 37 0.22 9.41 18.99
CA ALA A 37 -0.65 10.37 18.37
C ALA A 37 0.20 10.88 17.21
N GLN A 38 -0.03 10.31 16.03
CA GLN A 38 0.56 10.85 14.80
C GLN A 38 0.26 12.34 14.85
N SER A 39 1.33 13.15 14.93
CA SER A 39 1.15 14.59 14.94
C SER A 39 0.44 14.99 13.66
N VAL A 40 -0.32 16.09 13.70
CA VAL A 40 -0.90 16.68 12.48
C VAL A 40 0.21 16.93 11.44
N ASP A 41 1.44 17.21 11.89
CA ASP A 41 2.63 17.31 11.03
C ASP A 41 2.97 15.99 10.34
N ASP A 42 2.95 14.87 11.06
CA ASP A 42 3.25 13.54 10.50
C ASP A 42 2.19 13.11 9.49
N LEU A 43 0.92 13.44 9.74
CA LEU A 43 -0.18 13.22 8.81
C LEU A 43 -0.05 14.08 7.56
N THR A 44 0.34 15.35 7.72
CA THR A 44 0.59 16.27 6.59
C THR A 44 1.76 15.81 5.74
N ALA A 45 2.85 15.35 6.35
CA ALA A 45 4.00 14.80 5.64
C ALA A 45 3.63 13.54 4.84
N GLN A 46 2.81 12.66 5.40
CA GLN A 46 2.30 11.47 4.70
C GLN A 46 1.40 11.85 3.52
N ILE A 47 0.50 12.82 3.69
CA ILE A 47 -0.36 13.31 2.60
C ILE A 47 0.49 13.84 1.44
N ASN A 48 1.51 14.65 1.74
CA ASN A 48 2.40 15.19 0.71
C ASN A 48 3.17 14.09 -0.03
N SER A 49 3.65 13.07 0.69
CA SER A 49 4.32 11.91 0.10
C SER A 49 3.39 11.10 -0.83
N LEU A 50 2.14 10.90 -0.41
CA LEU A 50 1.13 10.22 -1.23
C LEU A 50 0.78 11.02 -2.48
N LEU A 51 0.61 12.34 -2.37
CA LEU A 51 0.35 13.21 -3.53
C LEU A 51 1.50 13.19 -4.53
N ALA A 52 2.76 13.22 -4.07
CA ALA A 52 3.93 13.09 -4.93
C ALA A 52 3.95 11.73 -5.65
N THR A 53 3.63 10.65 -4.93
CA THR A 53 3.55 9.30 -5.51
C THR A 53 2.45 9.21 -6.59
N ILE A 54 1.27 9.78 -6.32
CA ILE A 54 0.17 9.82 -7.28
C ILE A 54 0.58 10.59 -8.55
N SER A 55 1.23 11.75 -8.40
CA SER A 55 1.70 12.54 -9.54
C SER A 55 2.71 11.78 -10.41
N ALA A 56 3.62 11.03 -9.78
CA ALA A 56 4.59 10.20 -10.50
C ALA A 56 3.91 9.05 -11.25
N LEU A 57 2.96 8.37 -10.61
CA LEU A 57 2.19 7.29 -11.22
C LEU A 57 1.32 7.80 -12.38
N GLN A 58 0.72 8.99 -12.25
CA GLN A 58 -0.04 9.62 -13.33
C GLN A 58 0.85 9.92 -14.54
N ALA A 59 2.07 10.43 -14.32
CA ALA A 59 3.03 10.66 -15.40
C ALA A 59 3.46 9.34 -16.08
N GLN A 60 3.69 8.28 -15.30
CA GLN A 60 4.02 6.96 -15.83
C GLN A 60 2.85 6.33 -16.61
N LEU A 61 1.62 6.52 -16.15
CA LEU A 61 0.43 6.09 -16.87
C LEU A 61 0.26 6.85 -18.19
N ALA A 62 0.58 8.15 -18.22
CA ALA A 62 0.54 8.94 -19.46
C ALA A 62 1.58 8.44 -20.48
N THR A 63 2.78 8.06 -20.03
CA THR A 63 3.80 7.48 -20.93
C THR A 63 3.43 6.07 -21.39
N MET A 64 2.82 5.25 -20.54
CA MET A 64 2.38 3.89 -20.89
C MET A 64 1.17 3.86 -21.83
N GLN A 65 0.28 4.85 -21.77
CA GLN A 65 -0.91 4.95 -22.64
C GLN A 65 -0.58 5.46 -24.06
N GLY A 66 0.68 5.43 -24.47
CA GLY A 66 1.10 5.91 -25.78
C GLY A 66 1.36 7.42 -25.85
N GLY A 67 1.47 8.10 -24.71
CA GLY A 67 1.96 9.48 -24.62
C GLY A 67 3.48 9.62 -24.77
N GLY A 68 4.16 8.58 -25.24
CA GLY A 68 5.53 8.70 -25.74
C GLY A 68 5.54 9.61 -26.96
N THR A 69 6.55 10.46 -27.07
CA THR A 69 6.83 11.38 -28.19
C THR A 69 6.24 10.85 -29.50
N PRO A 70 5.37 11.60 -30.20
CA PRO A 70 4.81 11.15 -31.46
C PRO A 70 5.96 10.67 -32.34
N ALA A 71 5.85 9.43 -32.82
CA ALA A 71 6.78 8.92 -33.82
C ALA A 71 6.88 9.97 -34.93
N THR A 72 8.11 10.25 -35.32
CA THR A 72 8.59 11.39 -36.11
C THR A 72 7.92 11.58 -37.49
N THR A 73 6.94 10.76 -37.84
CA THR A 73 6.24 10.76 -39.12
C THR A 73 4.94 11.55 -39.14
N GLY A 74 4.47 12.09 -38.00
CA GLY A 74 3.21 12.84 -37.95
C GLY A 74 1.99 12.01 -38.37
N TYR A 75 2.15 10.68 -38.39
CA TYR A 75 1.16 9.73 -38.86
C TYR A 75 0.56 8.97 -37.68
N THR A 76 -0.77 9.01 -37.55
CA THR A 76 -1.51 8.24 -36.53
C THR A 76 -2.03 6.95 -37.16
N PHE A 77 -1.53 5.81 -36.67
CA PHE A 77 -2.04 4.51 -37.09
C PHE A 77 -3.47 4.31 -36.59
N THR A 78 -4.35 3.85 -37.47
CA THR A 78 -5.79 3.70 -37.17
C THR A 78 -6.16 2.27 -36.76
N ARG A 79 -5.26 1.32 -36.99
CA ARG A 79 -5.43 -0.09 -36.62
C ARG A 79 -4.11 -0.72 -36.24
N ASN A 80 -4.18 -1.86 -35.55
CA ASN A 80 -3.02 -2.74 -35.38
C ASN A 80 -2.67 -3.38 -36.73
N LEU A 81 -1.37 -3.56 -36.97
CA LEU A 81 -0.84 -4.18 -38.19
C LEU A 81 -0.24 -5.55 -37.89
N THR A 82 -0.48 -6.50 -38.77
CA THR A 82 0.00 -7.88 -38.72
C THR A 82 0.61 -8.29 -40.06
N VAL A 83 1.35 -9.41 -40.06
CA VAL A 83 1.99 -9.93 -41.28
C VAL A 83 0.92 -10.29 -42.30
N GLY A 84 1.02 -9.70 -43.50
CA GLY A 84 0.06 -9.87 -44.58
C GLY A 84 -0.86 -8.68 -44.80
N ASP A 85 -0.91 -7.72 -43.87
CA ASP A 85 -1.65 -6.47 -44.07
C ASP A 85 -1.02 -5.63 -45.19
N THR A 86 -1.87 -4.84 -45.86
CA THR A 86 -1.47 -3.91 -46.93
C THR A 86 -2.15 -2.55 -46.73
N GLY A 87 -1.64 -1.52 -47.43
CA GLY A 87 -2.21 -0.17 -47.44
C GLY A 87 -1.30 0.89 -46.81
N GLU A 88 -1.87 2.07 -46.57
CA GLU A 88 -1.13 3.27 -46.15
C GLU A 88 -0.47 3.11 -44.77
N ASP A 89 -1.16 2.51 -43.80
CA ASP A 89 -0.59 2.21 -42.48
C ASP A 89 0.68 1.34 -42.59
N VAL A 90 0.71 0.35 -43.51
CA VAL A 90 1.88 -0.51 -43.72
C VAL A 90 3.02 0.25 -44.38
N ARG A 91 2.71 1.10 -45.37
CA ARG A 91 3.70 1.96 -46.04
C ARG A 91 4.37 2.91 -45.06
N GLN A 92 3.60 3.52 -44.17
CA GLN A 92 4.08 4.43 -43.12
C GLN A 92 4.93 3.68 -42.09
N LEU A 93 4.51 2.47 -41.68
CA LEU A 93 5.33 1.62 -40.81
C LEU A 93 6.69 1.30 -41.45
N GLN A 94 6.71 0.95 -42.74
CA GLN A 94 7.96 0.70 -43.47
C GLN A 94 8.86 1.93 -43.54
N MET A 95 8.30 3.13 -43.74
CA MET A 95 9.08 4.38 -43.70
C MET A 95 9.72 4.60 -42.33
N VAL A 96 8.97 4.43 -41.23
CA VAL A 96 9.49 4.59 -39.86
C VAL A 96 10.62 3.60 -39.57
N LEU A 97 10.46 2.33 -39.94
CA LEU A 97 11.41 1.29 -39.59
C LEU A 97 12.66 1.25 -40.48
N ASN A 98 12.54 1.71 -41.73
CA ASN A 98 13.65 1.79 -42.68
C ASN A 98 14.31 3.18 -42.72
N SER A 99 14.02 4.04 -41.73
CA SER A 99 14.65 5.35 -41.55
C SER A 99 16.13 5.22 -41.20
#